data_AF-A0A137P4K7-F1
#
_entry.id   AF-A0A137P4K7-F1
#
_cell.length_a   1.000
_cell.length_b   1.000
_cell.length_c   1.000
_cell.angle_alpha   90.00
_cell.angle_beta   90.00
_cell.angle_gamma   90.00
#
_symmetry.space_group_name_H-M   'P 1'
#
loop_
_entity.id
_entity.type
_entity.pdbx_description
1 polymer ?
#
loop_
_entity_poly.entity_id
_entity_poly.type
_entity_poly.pdbx_seq_one_letter_code
_entity_poly.pdbx_strand_id
1 'polypeptide(L)'
;MKFTSIVCALIGLSAASALECDRLFARPNIHKISQDRLNRYINAVKKLNEGPRPTKWDGFARKHVALYDQIHSNPQFLAWHRIFLHEVEEELRKIDSEVRIPYWDWTVYNSNMNDDPVWNIFGRWGENNNEMCVRQGIFSDFRVLYGDDPNSNGRCLKRNSRFDDSFGGSKELINHFISSRDNVYFFDFLEANPHALLHNGIGQEFQGHASPADPIFFSHHAFIDKIWFDRQNRLPQTTLEYPLRDNTKIPGYNKQIWEAYDPFGMCYTYVPDNFSWDSSVRMQSVSVNRNEIPRYVPLTHSNSTSSGIPTDEEKQEHAHKYITEGIIAPDVNNGAKQCYDGSNTIPVGKVLDLKYIQMMKYDEADSRTKQREAAQIISEINARCLA
;
A
#
# COMPACT_ATOMS: atom_id res chain seq x y z
N MET A 1 6.20 -73.62 -5.43
CA MET A 1 5.51 -72.33 -5.66
C MET A 1 5.51 -71.56 -4.35
N LYS A 2 5.95 -70.30 -4.34
CA LYS A 2 5.82 -69.35 -3.22
C LYS A 2 5.26 -68.06 -3.80
N PHE A 3 4.20 -67.51 -3.22
CA PHE A 3 3.89 -66.08 -3.31
C PHE A 3 3.16 -65.65 -2.04
N THR A 4 3.89 -64.98 -1.15
CA THR A 4 3.35 -64.23 -0.02
C THR A 4 2.76 -62.92 -0.53
N SER A 5 1.52 -62.63 -0.17
CA SER A 5 0.89 -61.33 -0.53
C SER A 5 1.41 -60.23 0.39
N ILE A 6 1.95 -59.17 -0.20
CA ILE A 6 2.23 -57.90 0.50
C ILE A 6 1.08 -56.94 0.16
N VAL A 7 0.30 -56.59 1.17
CA VAL A 7 -0.71 -55.52 1.04
C VAL A 7 0.01 -54.18 1.09
N CYS A 8 0.19 -53.55 -0.06
CA CYS A 8 0.76 -52.22 -0.14
C CYS A 8 -0.35 -51.19 0.16
N ALA A 9 -0.34 -50.61 1.36
CA ALA A 9 -1.25 -49.53 1.71
C ALA A 9 -0.85 -48.26 0.94
N LEU A 10 -1.63 -47.92 -0.10
CA LEU A 10 -1.51 -46.65 -0.81
C LEU A 10 -1.95 -45.51 0.12
N ILE A 11 -0.98 -44.91 0.83
CA ILE A 11 -1.18 -43.62 1.49
C ILE A 11 -1.34 -42.58 0.38
N GLY A 12 -2.61 -42.19 0.14
CA GLY A 12 -2.94 -41.11 -0.77
C GLY A 12 -2.45 -39.78 -0.23
N LEU A 13 -1.20 -39.43 -0.54
CA LEU A 13 -0.72 -38.06 -0.50
C LEU A 13 -1.53 -37.26 -1.51
N SER A 14 -2.54 -36.53 -1.04
CA SER A 14 -3.20 -35.49 -1.82
C SER A 14 -2.20 -34.37 -2.04
N ALA A 15 -1.41 -34.48 -3.10
CA ALA A 15 -0.70 -33.33 -3.65
C ALA A 15 -1.77 -32.30 -4.01
N ALA A 16 -1.84 -31.22 -3.22
CA ALA A 16 -2.59 -30.04 -3.62
C ALA A 16 -1.97 -29.57 -4.93
N SER A 17 -2.69 -29.78 -6.04
CA SER A 17 -2.30 -29.26 -7.34
C SER A 17 -2.14 -27.75 -7.20
N ALA A 18 -0.91 -27.26 -7.35
CA ALA A 18 -0.71 -25.84 -7.61
C ALA A 18 -1.60 -25.48 -8.79
N LEU A 19 -2.33 -24.36 -8.70
CA LEU A 19 -3.05 -23.84 -9.85
C LEU A 19 -2.01 -23.39 -10.88
N GLU A 20 -1.67 -24.29 -11.81
CA GLU A 20 -0.90 -23.92 -12.99
C GLU A 20 -1.77 -22.99 -13.84
N CYS A 21 -1.35 -21.74 -13.94
CA CYS A 21 -2.02 -20.76 -14.78
C CYS A 21 -1.75 -21.10 -16.26
N ASP A 22 -2.79 -21.49 -16.99
CA ASP A 22 -2.74 -21.73 -18.45
C ASP A 22 -2.03 -20.59 -19.23
N ARG A 23 -2.11 -19.37 -18.70
CA ARG A 23 -1.44 -18.19 -19.22
C ARG A 23 -1.13 -17.18 -18.12
N LEU A 24 0.10 -16.64 -18.11
CA LEU A 24 0.44 -15.46 -17.31
C LEU A 24 0.02 -14.18 -18.03
N PHE A 25 -0.56 -13.25 -17.26
CA PHE A 25 -1.05 -11.96 -17.76
C PHE A 25 -0.08 -10.83 -17.41
N ALA A 26 0.65 -10.35 -18.43
CA ALA A 26 1.72 -9.37 -18.24
C ALA A 26 1.20 -7.92 -18.27
N ARG A 27 1.33 -7.19 -17.16
CA ARG A 27 1.08 -5.73 -17.07
C ARG A 27 2.17 -4.95 -17.81
N PRO A 28 1.83 -4.08 -18.78
CA PRO A 28 2.80 -3.33 -19.59
C PRO A 28 3.22 -2.02 -18.93
N ASN A 29 4.40 -1.50 -19.28
CA ASN A 29 4.81 -0.13 -18.96
C ASN A 29 3.97 0.85 -19.79
N ILE A 30 3.36 1.86 -19.17
CA ILE A 30 2.49 2.83 -19.85
C ILE A 30 3.22 3.68 -20.90
N HIS A 31 4.53 3.88 -20.77
CA HIS A 31 5.34 4.60 -21.76
C HIS A 31 5.73 3.72 -22.98
N LYS A 32 5.51 2.39 -22.89
CA LYS A 32 5.93 1.39 -23.90
C LYS A 32 4.76 0.56 -24.44
N ILE A 33 3.53 0.83 -24.01
CA ILE A 33 2.32 0.11 -24.43
C ILE A 33 1.91 0.52 -25.85
N SER A 34 1.41 -0.43 -26.65
CA SER A 34 0.79 -0.14 -27.95
C SER A 34 -0.50 0.66 -27.78
N GLN A 35 -0.79 1.59 -28.70
CA GLN A 35 -2.00 2.42 -28.65
C GLN A 35 -3.31 1.62 -28.59
N ASP A 36 -3.42 0.47 -29.29
CA ASP A 36 -4.61 -0.41 -29.21
C ASP A 36 -4.86 -0.89 -27.76
N ARG A 37 -3.86 -1.49 -27.12
CA ARG A 37 -3.96 -1.94 -25.71
C ARG A 37 -4.23 -0.79 -24.73
N LEU A 38 -3.66 0.39 -24.97
CA LEU A 38 -3.95 1.58 -24.17
C LEU A 38 -5.41 2.02 -24.33
N ASN A 39 -5.92 2.06 -25.57
CA ASN A 39 -7.31 2.37 -25.85
C ASN A 39 -8.26 1.36 -25.19
N ARG A 40 -7.94 0.06 -25.19
CA ARG A 40 -8.72 -0.97 -24.48
C ARG A 40 -8.80 -0.71 -22.99
N TYR A 41 -7.67 -0.42 -22.34
CA TYR A 41 -7.62 -0.06 -20.93
C TYR A 41 -8.47 1.19 -20.63
N ILE A 42 -8.27 2.28 -21.39
CA ILE A 42 -9.03 3.52 -21.24
C ILE A 42 -10.54 3.28 -21.40
N ASN A 43 -10.94 2.55 -22.44
CA ASN A 43 -12.34 2.26 -22.72
C ASN A 43 -12.97 1.41 -21.59
N ALA A 44 -12.26 0.41 -21.07
CA ALA A 44 -12.74 -0.40 -19.95
C ALA A 44 -12.86 0.43 -18.66
N VAL A 45 -11.90 1.31 -18.35
CA VAL A 45 -11.97 2.23 -17.20
C VAL A 45 -13.15 3.19 -17.33
N LYS A 46 -13.35 3.81 -18.51
CA LYS A 46 -14.52 4.66 -18.76
C LYS A 46 -15.81 3.86 -18.59
N LYS A 47 -15.87 2.63 -19.10
CA LYS A 47 -17.05 1.77 -19.02
C LYS A 47 -17.43 1.37 -17.58
N LEU A 48 -16.46 1.15 -16.68
CA LEU A 48 -16.72 0.93 -15.25
C LEU A 48 -17.22 2.19 -14.52
N ASN A 49 -17.05 3.37 -15.11
CA ASN A 49 -17.51 4.65 -14.59
C ASN A 49 -18.76 5.22 -15.32
N GLU A 50 -19.39 4.43 -16.19
CA GLU A 50 -20.68 4.73 -16.80
C GLU A 50 -21.86 4.26 -15.92
N GLY A 51 -23.04 4.86 -16.16
CA GLY A 51 -24.29 4.49 -15.50
C GLY A 51 -24.70 5.42 -14.36
N PRO A 52 -25.83 5.13 -13.68
CA PRO A 52 -26.25 5.85 -12.48
C PRO A 52 -25.21 5.66 -11.37
N ARG A 53 -24.93 6.71 -10.60
CA ARG A 53 -24.00 6.63 -9.46
C ARG A 53 -24.70 6.04 -8.22
N PRO A 54 -23.99 5.30 -7.36
CA PRO A 54 -22.57 4.92 -7.47
C PRO A 54 -22.31 3.88 -8.58
N THR A 55 -21.30 4.14 -9.39
CA THR A 55 -20.85 3.19 -10.43
C THR A 55 -19.98 2.08 -9.82
N LYS A 56 -19.61 1.08 -10.63
CA LYS A 56 -18.63 0.06 -10.21
C LYS A 56 -17.29 0.71 -9.83
N TRP A 57 -16.88 1.76 -10.55
CA TRP A 57 -15.70 2.56 -10.24
C TRP A 57 -15.78 3.26 -8.88
N ASP A 58 -16.91 3.92 -8.57
CA ASP A 58 -17.12 4.56 -7.26
C ASP A 58 -17.02 3.54 -6.11
N GLY A 59 -17.42 2.28 -6.34
CA GLY A 59 -17.28 1.18 -5.39
C GLY A 59 -15.83 0.91 -4.96
N PHE A 60 -14.86 1.02 -5.88
CA PHE A 60 -13.43 0.83 -5.57
C PHE A 60 -12.90 1.93 -4.66
N ALA A 61 -13.23 3.19 -4.95
CA ALA A 61 -12.85 4.33 -4.11
C ALA A 61 -13.47 4.21 -2.70
N ARG A 62 -14.76 3.86 -2.62
CA ARG A 62 -15.47 3.66 -1.33
C ARG A 62 -14.85 2.53 -0.49
N LYS A 63 -14.45 1.43 -1.11
CA LYS A 63 -13.79 0.29 -0.44
C LYS A 63 -12.45 0.71 0.21
N HIS A 64 -11.67 1.51 -0.50
CA HIS A 64 -10.39 2.05 -0.01
C HIS A 64 -10.60 3.06 1.13
N VAL A 65 -11.55 4.00 0.99
CA VAL A 65 -11.92 4.95 2.07
C VAL A 65 -12.32 4.20 3.34
N ALA A 66 -13.17 3.18 3.24
CA ALA A 66 -13.69 2.42 4.39
C ALA A 66 -12.64 1.55 5.11
N LEU A 67 -11.50 1.30 4.49
CA LEU A 67 -10.43 0.44 5.02
C LEU A 67 -9.12 1.19 5.26
N TYR A 68 -9.06 2.51 5.00
CA TYR A 68 -7.82 3.29 4.89
C TYR A 68 -6.84 3.05 6.06
N ASP A 69 -7.30 3.17 7.31
CA ASP A 69 -6.48 3.03 8.52
C ASP A 69 -5.98 1.60 8.78
N GLN A 70 -6.55 0.59 8.11
CA GLN A 70 -6.13 -0.81 8.18
C GLN A 70 -5.09 -1.17 7.10
N ILE A 71 -5.03 -0.38 6.02
CA ILE A 71 -4.28 -0.69 4.79
C ILE A 71 -3.12 0.27 4.51
N HIS A 72 -2.97 1.33 5.31
CA HIS A 72 -1.84 2.28 5.30
C HIS A 72 -1.14 2.34 6.66
N SER A 73 0.14 2.72 6.67
CA SER A 73 1.02 2.74 7.85
C SER A 73 1.01 1.40 8.60
N ASN A 74 0.87 0.32 7.83
CA ASN A 74 0.57 -1.02 8.29
C ASN A 74 1.25 -2.04 7.37
N PRO A 75 1.90 -3.09 7.91
CA PRO A 75 2.42 -4.21 7.14
C PRO A 75 1.52 -4.76 6.02
N GLN A 76 0.20 -4.61 6.11
CA GLN A 76 -0.76 -5.09 5.10
C GLN A 76 -0.73 -4.31 3.77
N PHE A 77 -0.10 -3.13 3.73
CA PHE A 77 -0.12 -2.18 2.61
C PHE A 77 0.12 -2.83 1.23
N LEU A 78 1.29 -3.47 1.00
CA LEU A 78 1.63 -4.01 -0.33
C LEU A 78 0.71 -5.17 -0.75
N ALA A 79 0.42 -6.09 0.18
CA ALA A 79 -0.45 -7.23 -0.10
C ALA A 79 -1.89 -6.79 -0.39
N TRP A 80 -2.45 -5.84 0.37
CA TRP A 80 -3.81 -5.34 0.15
C TRP A 80 -3.91 -4.66 -1.22
N HIS A 81 -2.97 -3.78 -1.56
CA HIS A 81 -2.95 -3.08 -2.84
C HIS A 81 -2.71 -4.02 -4.03
N ARG A 82 -1.90 -5.08 -3.88
CA ARG A 82 -1.75 -6.15 -4.87
C ARG A 82 -3.07 -6.88 -5.15
N ILE A 83 -3.81 -7.28 -4.12
CA ILE A 83 -5.12 -7.92 -4.29
C ILE A 83 -6.14 -6.93 -4.90
N PHE A 84 -6.11 -5.66 -4.50
CA PHE A 84 -6.99 -4.62 -5.03
C PHE A 84 -6.77 -4.36 -6.53
N LEU A 85 -5.51 -4.27 -6.97
CA LEU A 85 -5.16 -4.21 -8.39
C LEU A 85 -5.71 -5.41 -9.16
N HIS A 86 -5.65 -6.61 -8.58
CA HIS A 86 -6.18 -7.82 -9.20
C HIS A 86 -7.71 -7.79 -9.32
N GLU A 87 -8.44 -7.40 -8.27
CA GLU A 87 -9.92 -7.23 -8.30
C GLU A 87 -10.34 -6.22 -9.39
N VAL A 88 -9.66 -5.07 -9.50
CA VAL A 88 -9.97 -4.08 -10.54
C VAL A 88 -9.62 -4.61 -11.94
N GLU A 89 -8.50 -5.32 -12.09
CA GLU A 89 -8.11 -5.95 -13.36
C GLU A 89 -9.09 -7.05 -13.79
N GLU A 90 -9.64 -7.85 -12.87
CA GLU A 90 -10.70 -8.81 -13.16
C GLU A 90 -11.98 -8.13 -13.67
N GLU A 91 -12.40 -7.02 -13.06
CA GLU A 91 -13.60 -6.28 -13.48
C GLU A 91 -13.40 -5.58 -14.84
N LEU A 92 -12.21 -5.01 -15.09
CA LEU A 92 -11.83 -4.50 -16.42
C LEU A 92 -11.84 -5.61 -17.48
N ARG A 93 -11.37 -6.82 -17.12
CA ARG A 93 -11.32 -7.98 -18.02
C ARG A 93 -12.67 -8.60 -18.36
N LYS A 94 -13.73 -8.31 -17.60
CA LYS A 94 -15.11 -8.64 -17.97
C LYS A 94 -15.63 -7.79 -19.13
N ILE A 95 -15.01 -6.63 -19.39
CA ILE A 95 -15.33 -5.75 -20.52
C ILE A 95 -14.48 -6.11 -21.74
N ASP A 96 -13.17 -6.28 -21.56
CA ASP A 96 -12.24 -6.77 -22.59
C ASP A 96 -11.16 -7.65 -21.95
N SER A 97 -11.15 -8.93 -22.31
CA SER A 97 -10.31 -9.96 -21.70
C SER A 97 -8.81 -9.77 -21.92
N GLU A 98 -8.39 -8.93 -22.87
CA GLU A 98 -6.98 -8.57 -23.13
C GLU A 98 -6.51 -7.34 -22.30
N VAL A 99 -7.40 -6.63 -21.61
CA VAL A 99 -7.04 -5.46 -20.78
C VAL A 99 -6.17 -5.84 -19.59
N ARG A 100 -5.03 -5.17 -19.47
CA ARG A 100 -4.15 -5.20 -18.29
C ARG A 100 -3.99 -3.79 -17.76
N ILE A 101 -3.84 -3.65 -16.44
CA ILE A 101 -3.51 -2.36 -15.84
C ILE A 101 -2.06 -2.01 -16.23
N PRO A 102 -1.83 -0.91 -16.96
CA PRO A 102 -0.48 -0.49 -17.29
C PRO A 102 0.17 0.16 -16.07
N TYR A 103 1.42 -0.21 -15.75
CA TYR A 103 2.16 0.46 -14.68
C TYR A 103 2.82 1.74 -15.19
N TRP A 104 2.89 2.73 -14.32
CA TRP A 104 3.52 4.01 -14.59
C TRP A 104 4.91 4.07 -13.93
N ASP A 105 5.95 3.88 -14.75
CA ASP A 105 7.34 4.05 -14.35
C ASP A 105 7.69 5.55 -14.30
N TRP A 106 7.28 6.20 -13.21
CA TRP A 106 7.56 7.61 -12.94
C TRP A 106 9.06 7.92 -12.77
N THR A 107 9.94 6.91 -12.69
CA THR A 107 11.39 7.17 -12.56
C THR A 107 11.98 7.79 -13.82
N VAL A 108 11.35 7.54 -14.99
CA VAL A 108 11.80 8.02 -16.30
C VAL A 108 11.75 9.54 -16.39
N TYR A 109 10.77 10.17 -15.71
CA TYR A 109 10.53 11.61 -15.70
C TYR A 109 10.75 12.23 -14.31
N ASN A 110 11.56 11.58 -13.46
CA ASN A 110 11.76 12.02 -12.07
C ASN A 110 12.39 13.43 -11.95
N SER A 111 13.14 13.87 -12.96
CA SER A 111 13.80 15.18 -13.01
C SER A 111 12.83 16.34 -13.31
N ASN A 112 11.73 16.07 -14.01
CA ASN A 112 10.60 16.99 -14.15
C ASN A 112 9.32 16.18 -14.43
N MET A 113 8.60 15.86 -13.36
CA MET A 113 7.36 15.09 -13.46
C MET A 113 6.30 15.78 -14.34
N ASN A 114 6.37 17.10 -14.50
CA ASN A 114 5.41 17.86 -15.29
C ASN A 114 5.49 17.60 -16.81
N ASP A 115 6.58 16.98 -17.27
CA ASP A 115 6.86 16.66 -18.69
C ASP A 115 6.46 15.21 -19.06
N ASP A 116 6.01 14.39 -18.10
CA ASP A 116 5.65 12.99 -18.36
C ASP A 116 4.46 12.91 -19.35
N PRO A 117 4.58 12.18 -20.48
CA PRO A 117 3.51 12.07 -21.48
C PRO A 117 2.25 11.37 -20.96
N VAL A 118 2.28 10.73 -19.79
CA VAL A 118 1.10 10.21 -19.05
C VAL A 118 0.02 11.28 -18.88
N TRP A 119 0.41 12.56 -18.78
CA TRP A 119 -0.52 13.67 -18.65
C TRP A 119 -1.41 13.92 -19.87
N ASN A 120 -1.00 13.49 -21.06
CA ASN A 120 -1.87 13.52 -22.25
C ASN A 120 -3.04 12.54 -22.13
N ILE A 121 -2.90 11.50 -21.30
CA ILE A 121 -3.95 10.51 -21.02
C ILE A 121 -4.81 10.97 -19.84
N PHE A 122 -4.18 11.34 -18.72
CA PHE A 122 -4.89 11.57 -17.45
C PHE A 122 -5.11 13.04 -17.06
N GLY A 123 -4.53 14.01 -17.79
CA GLY A 123 -4.67 15.47 -17.55
C GLY A 123 -3.90 15.98 -16.32
N ARG A 124 -2.83 16.77 -16.49
CA ARG A 124 -1.89 17.08 -15.41
C ARG A 124 -2.52 17.80 -14.21
N TRP A 125 -3.12 18.98 -14.42
CA TRP A 125 -3.59 19.86 -13.34
C TRP A 125 -5.09 20.19 -13.41
N GLY A 126 -5.61 20.69 -12.29
CA GLY A 126 -6.93 21.28 -12.18
C GLY A 126 -6.94 22.77 -12.49
N GLU A 127 -7.93 23.25 -13.25
CA GLU A 127 -8.03 24.66 -13.61
C GLU A 127 -8.55 25.53 -12.45
N ASN A 128 -7.76 26.50 -12.00
CA ASN A 128 -8.07 27.36 -10.84
C ASN A 128 -9.42 28.10 -10.97
N ASN A 129 -9.79 28.53 -12.19
CA ASN A 129 -11.05 29.21 -12.50
C ASN A 129 -12.25 28.25 -12.68
N ASN A 130 -12.05 26.95 -12.49
CA ASN A 130 -13.01 25.88 -12.77
C ASN A 130 -13.08 24.92 -11.56
N GLU A 131 -13.04 25.48 -10.34
CA GLU A 131 -12.99 24.75 -9.07
C GLU A 131 -11.86 23.69 -8.93
N MET A 132 -10.73 23.87 -9.62
CA MET A 132 -9.67 22.85 -9.76
C MET A 132 -10.05 21.60 -10.57
N CYS A 133 -11.11 21.64 -11.39
CA CYS A 133 -11.42 20.51 -12.28
C CYS A 133 -10.29 20.23 -13.28
N VAL A 134 -9.92 18.96 -13.46
CA VAL A 134 -9.06 18.52 -14.57
C VAL A 134 -9.88 18.57 -15.85
N ARG A 135 -9.46 19.40 -16.82
CA ARG A 135 -10.10 19.55 -18.15
C ARG A 135 -9.22 19.07 -19.31
N GLN A 136 -8.09 18.45 -19.00
CA GLN A 136 -7.09 18.02 -19.95
C GLN A 136 -7.07 16.49 -20.08
N GLY A 137 -6.54 16.01 -21.20
CA GLY A 137 -6.39 14.58 -21.48
C GLY A 137 -7.71 13.84 -21.69
N ILE A 138 -7.60 12.52 -21.84
CA ILE A 138 -8.68 11.63 -22.25
C ILE A 138 -9.71 11.44 -21.13
N PHE A 139 -9.32 11.63 -19.86
CA PHE A 139 -10.19 11.55 -18.68
C PHE A 139 -10.76 12.92 -18.21
N SER A 140 -10.73 13.96 -19.05
CA SER A 140 -11.28 15.29 -18.76
C SER A 140 -12.81 15.35 -18.53
N ASP A 141 -13.53 14.33 -18.96
CA ASP A 141 -14.98 14.10 -18.75
C ASP A 141 -15.26 13.20 -17.54
N PHE A 142 -14.23 12.63 -16.91
CA PHE A 142 -14.38 11.62 -15.86
C PHE A 142 -14.95 12.25 -14.58
N ARG A 143 -15.97 11.59 -14.02
CA ARG A 143 -16.63 12.04 -12.79
C ARG A 143 -16.40 11.05 -11.65
N VAL A 144 -16.41 11.55 -10.42
CA VAL A 144 -16.11 10.79 -9.21
C VAL A 144 -17.16 11.05 -8.13
N LEU A 145 -17.51 10.04 -7.34
CA LEU A 145 -18.42 10.16 -6.19
C LEU A 145 -17.82 9.53 -4.92
N TYR A 146 -17.50 10.38 -3.95
CA TYR A 146 -17.15 9.99 -2.59
C TYR A 146 -17.71 11.04 -1.60
N GLY A 147 -18.38 10.58 -0.54
CA GLY A 147 -19.19 11.40 0.37
C GLY A 147 -20.70 11.07 0.33
N ASP A 148 -21.46 11.68 1.24
CA ASP A 148 -22.83 11.28 1.63
C ASP A 148 -23.97 11.95 0.84
N ASP A 149 -23.73 12.51 -0.34
CA ASP A 149 -24.82 12.92 -1.25
C ASP A 149 -25.06 11.85 -2.33
N PRO A 150 -25.97 10.88 -2.08
CA PRO A 150 -26.35 9.86 -3.06
C PRO A 150 -27.13 10.42 -4.24
N ASN A 151 -27.58 11.67 -4.21
CA ASN A 151 -28.32 12.31 -5.31
C ASN A 151 -27.39 13.09 -6.26
N SER A 152 -26.10 13.21 -5.94
CA SER A 152 -25.14 13.88 -6.82
C SER A 152 -24.69 12.98 -7.98
N ASN A 153 -24.73 13.51 -9.21
CA ASN A 153 -24.22 12.84 -10.42
C ASN A 153 -22.66 12.74 -10.49
N GLY A 154 -21.98 12.91 -9.35
CA GLY A 154 -20.54 12.99 -9.24
C GLY A 154 -19.95 14.34 -9.68
N ARG A 155 -18.83 14.70 -9.07
CA ARG A 155 -18.03 15.89 -9.42
C ARG A 155 -16.96 15.57 -10.45
N CYS A 156 -16.33 16.59 -11.02
CA CYS A 156 -15.09 16.39 -11.80
C CYS A 156 -13.97 15.85 -10.90
N LEU A 157 -12.99 15.17 -11.51
CA LEU A 157 -11.68 14.95 -10.89
C LEU A 157 -10.98 16.30 -10.66
N LYS A 158 -10.32 16.51 -9.51
CA LYS A 158 -9.49 17.69 -9.25
C LYS A 158 -8.04 17.28 -8.99
N ARG A 159 -7.09 18.14 -9.35
CA ARG A 159 -5.64 17.96 -9.14
C ARG A 159 -4.98 19.32 -8.88
N ASN A 160 -3.82 19.34 -8.21
CA ASN A 160 -3.07 20.58 -7.98
C ASN A 160 -1.57 20.52 -8.33
N SER A 161 -1.04 19.34 -8.69
CA SER A 161 0.27 19.18 -9.36
C SER A 161 1.44 19.85 -8.63
N ARG A 162 1.66 19.50 -7.36
CA ARG A 162 2.73 19.97 -6.47
C ARG A 162 4.03 19.17 -6.60
N PHE A 163 4.38 18.74 -7.81
CA PHE A 163 5.55 17.88 -8.01
C PHE A 163 6.88 18.59 -7.73
N ASP A 164 6.95 19.88 -8.02
CA ASP A 164 8.12 20.74 -7.84
C ASP A 164 8.66 20.73 -6.39
N ASP A 165 7.78 20.49 -5.41
CA ASP A 165 8.10 20.42 -3.98
C ASP A 165 8.29 18.98 -3.46
N SER A 166 7.89 17.95 -4.23
CA SER A 166 7.56 16.64 -3.66
C SER A 166 8.29 15.44 -4.25
N PHE A 167 8.74 15.45 -5.51
CA PHE A 167 9.07 14.17 -6.17
C PHE A 167 10.53 13.68 -6.03
N GLY A 168 10.73 12.71 -5.13
CA GLY A 168 12.00 12.00 -4.93
C GLY A 168 11.90 10.51 -5.30
N GLY A 169 12.57 10.09 -6.38
CA GLY A 169 12.52 8.70 -6.84
C GLY A 169 13.24 8.47 -8.17
N SER A 170 14.58 8.54 -8.17
CA SER A 170 15.35 8.18 -9.38
C SER A 170 15.36 6.66 -9.61
N LYS A 171 15.58 6.26 -10.86
CA LYS A 171 15.71 4.84 -11.22
C LYS A 171 16.81 4.15 -10.41
N GLU A 172 17.92 4.83 -10.17
CA GLU A 172 19.09 4.35 -9.43
C GLU A 172 18.74 4.15 -7.95
N LEU A 173 18.03 5.10 -7.34
CA LEU A 173 17.56 5.01 -5.95
C LEU A 173 16.63 3.81 -5.76
N ILE A 174 15.61 3.68 -6.62
CA ILE A 174 14.66 2.56 -6.55
C ILE A 174 15.35 1.23 -6.87
N ASN A 175 16.27 1.19 -7.84
CA ASN A 175 17.01 -0.02 -8.18
C ASN A 175 17.97 -0.46 -7.05
N HIS A 176 18.62 0.48 -6.35
CA HIS A 176 19.41 0.18 -5.16
C HIS A 176 18.53 -0.37 -4.03
N PHE A 177 17.39 0.30 -3.79
CA PHE A 177 16.43 -0.03 -2.77
C PHE A 177 15.78 -1.42 -2.94
N ILE A 178 15.49 -1.84 -4.18
CA ILE A 178 15.02 -3.21 -4.51
C ILE A 178 16.02 -4.29 -4.05
N SER A 179 17.32 -3.97 -3.97
CA SER A 179 18.36 -4.89 -3.44
C SER A 179 18.49 -4.88 -1.92
N SER A 180 17.71 -4.08 -1.18
CA SER A 180 17.73 -4.07 0.29
C SER A 180 17.35 -5.43 0.86
N ARG A 181 18.19 -5.95 1.77
CA ARG A 181 17.87 -7.12 2.61
C ARG A 181 17.13 -6.76 3.90
N ASP A 182 17.10 -5.47 4.27
CA ASP A 182 16.25 -5.01 5.35
C ASP A 182 14.81 -4.93 4.86
N ASN A 183 13.96 -5.80 5.41
CA ASN A 183 12.55 -5.87 5.06
C ASN A 183 11.76 -4.69 5.63
N VAL A 184 11.97 -4.32 6.89
CA VAL A 184 11.22 -3.23 7.55
C VAL A 184 11.50 -1.93 6.82
N TYR A 185 12.77 -1.62 6.56
CA TYR A 185 13.17 -0.49 5.72
C TYR A 185 12.52 -0.53 4.33
N PHE A 186 12.37 -1.72 3.72
CA PHE A 186 11.71 -1.82 2.41
C PHE A 186 10.21 -1.54 2.45
N PHE A 187 9.47 -2.04 3.44
CA PHE A 187 8.03 -1.75 3.53
C PHE A 187 7.79 -0.28 3.86
N ASP A 188 8.48 0.24 4.87
CA ASP A 188 8.29 1.61 5.37
C ASP A 188 8.71 2.66 4.34
N PHE A 189 9.90 2.51 3.72
CA PHE A 189 10.35 3.47 2.71
C PHE A 189 9.46 3.46 1.47
N LEU A 190 9.01 2.28 0.99
CA LEU A 190 8.19 2.20 -0.23
C LEU A 190 6.86 2.92 -0.05
N GLU A 191 6.21 2.78 1.10
CA GLU A 191 4.95 3.48 1.42
C GLU A 191 5.17 4.98 1.72
N ALA A 192 6.11 5.30 2.61
CA ALA A 192 6.29 6.66 3.13
C ALA A 192 7.07 7.59 2.19
N ASN A 193 7.79 7.06 1.20
CA ASN A 193 8.59 7.84 0.27
C ASN A 193 7.96 7.85 -1.14
N PRO A 194 8.33 7.02 -2.14
CA PRO A 194 7.84 7.20 -3.52
C PRO A 194 6.32 7.07 -3.70
N HIS A 195 5.64 6.29 -2.85
CA HIS A 195 4.17 6.24 -2.83
C HIS A 195 3.57 7.56 -2.31
N ALA A 196 3.79 7.89 -1.04
CA ALA A 196 3.23 9.10 -0.42
C ALA A 196 3.63 10.39 -1.15
N LEU A 197 4.86 10.49 -1.64
CA LEU A 197 5.35 11.66 -2.38
C LEU A 197 4.67 11.85 -3.74
N LEU A 198 4.38 10.77 -4.49
CA LEU A 198 3.61 10.90 -5.73
C LEU A 198 2.15 11.24 -5.44
N HIS A 199 1.58 10.65 -4.37
CA HIS A 199 0.23 10.97 -3.90
C HIS A 199 0.07 12.47 -3.58
N ASN A 200 1.00 13.03 -2.81
CA ASN A 200 1.07 14.46 -2.48
C ASN A 200 1.37 15.33 -3.71
N GLY A 201 2.22 14.86 -4.62
CA GLY A 201 2.58 15.55 -5.86
C GLY A 201 1.41 15.75 -6.83
N ILE A 202 0.46 14.81 -6.91
CA ILE A 202 -0.78 15.00 -7.70
C ILE A 202 -1.78 15.88 -6.92
N GLY A 203 -1.93 15.59 -5.62
CA GLY A 203 -2.75 16.37 -4.69
C GLY A 203 -4.27 16.26 -4.90
N GLN A 204 -5.02 17.17 -4.26
CA GLN A 204 -6.50 17.18 -4.22
C GLN A 204 -7.09 15.83 -3.78
N GLU A 205 -7.98 15.21 -4.56
CA GLU A 205 -8.52 13.87 -4.26
C GLU A 205 -7.43 12.79 -4.21
N PHE A 206 -6.35 12.95 -4.99
CA PHE A 206 -5.32 11.93 -5.14
C PHE A 206 -4.44 11.77 -3.90
N GLN A 207 -4.26 12.80 -3.08
CA GLN A 207 -3.50 12.68 -1.81
C GLN A 207 -4.34 12.10 -0.66
N GLY A 208 -5.66 11.93 -0.85
CA GLY A 208 -6.60 11.58 0.21
C GLY A 208 -7.06 10.12 0.18
N HIS A 209 -7.92 9.75 1.13
CA HIS A 209 -8.41 8.37 1.28
C HIS A 209 -9.26 7.89 0.08
N ALA A 210 -9.73 8.82 -0.77
CA ALA A 210 -10.50 8.53 -1.97
C ALA A 210 -9.65 8.48 -3.26
N SER A 211 -8.32 8.40 -3.14
CA SER A 211 -7.40 8.41 -4.27
C SER A 211 -7.68 7.41 -5.39
N PRO A 212 -8.26 6.19 -5.18
CA PRO A 212 -8.64 5.30 -6.29
C PRO A 212 -9.81 5.79 -7.15
N ALA A 213 -10.47 6.89 -6.77
CA ALA A 213 -11.44 7.55 -7.63
C ALA A 213 -10.78 8.10 -8.90
N ASP A 214 -9.49 8.44 -8.83
CA ASP A 214 -8.70 8.90 -9.96
C ASP A 214 -8.15 7.72 -10.80
N PRO A 215 -8.41 7.66 -12.12
CA PRO A 215 -7.88 6.64 -13.03
C PRO A 215 -6.36 6.40 -13.01
N ILE A 216 -5.53 7.39 -12.63
CA ILE A 216 -4.07 7.20 -12.59
C ILE A 216 -3.61 6.39 -11.37
N PHE A 217 -4.46 6.24 -10.35
CA PHE A 217 -4.16 5.50 -9.11
C PHE A 217 -3.66 4.08 -9.41
N PHE A 218 -4.39 3.36 -10.26
CA PHE A 218 -4.10 1.98 -10.56
C PHE A 218 -2.79 1.82 -11.35
N SER A 219 -2.41 2.81 -12.16
CA SER A 219 -1.12 2.82 -12.84
C SER A 219 0.05 3.15 -11.90
N HIS A 220 -0.16 4.04 -10.92
CA HIS A 220 0.81 4.28 -9.85
C HIS A 220 1.00 3.02 -8.97
N HIS A 221 -0.08 2.47 -8.45
CA HIS A 221 -0.04 1.29 -7.56
C HIS A 221 0.45 0.04 -8.29
N ALA A 222 0.18 -0.12 -9.59
CA ALA A 222 0.80 -1.18 -10.38
C ALA A 222 2.33 -1.04 -10.48
N PHE A 223 2.90 0.16 -10.35
CA PHE A 223 4.35 0.33 -10.27
C PHE A 223 4.90 0.10 -8.85
N ILE A 224 4.16 0.49 -7.80
CA ILE A 224 4.48 0.08 -6.41
C ILE A 224 4.50 -1.44 -6.28
N ASP A 225 3.50 -2.12 -6.84
CA ASP A 225 3.46 -3.58 -6.93
C ASP A 225 4.60 -4.16 -7.78
N LYS A 226 4.97 -3.49 -8.89
CA LYS A 226 6.13 -3.88 -9.70
C LYS A 226 7.45 -3.77 -8.91
N ILE A 227 7.65 -2.72 -8.10
CA ILE A 227 8.85 -2.58 -7.26
C ILE A 227 8.93 -3.75 -6.26
N TRP A 228 7.80 -4.16 -5.67
CA TRP A 228 7.76 -5.34 -4.81
C TRP A 228 7.99 -6.65 -5.58
N PHE A 229 7.39 -6.80 -6.76
CA PHE A 229 7.62 -7.93 -7.67
C PHE A 229 9.10 -8.07 -8.03
N ASP A 230 9.75 -6.99 -8.45
CA ASP A 230 11.16 -6.96 -8.83
C ASP A 230 12.05 -7.39 -7.64
N ARG A 231 11.71 -6.97 -6.40
CA ARG A 231 12.39 -7.42 -5.17
C ARG A 231 12.20 -8.91 -4.92
N GLN A 232 10.97 -9.43 -5.04
CA GLN A 232 10.68 -10.86 -4.90
C GLN A 232 11.33 -11.74 -6.00
N ASN A 233 11.69 -11.16 -7.14
CA ASN A 233 12.50 -11.82 -8.17
C ASN A 233 14.00 -11.79 -7.83
N ARG A 234 14.52 -10.63 -7.41
CA ARG A 234 15.95 -10.44 -7.11
C ARG A 234 16.40 -11.11 -5.81
N LEU A 235 15.50 -11.17 -4.82
CA LEU A 235 15.71 -11.74 -3.50
C LEU A 235 14.59 -12.74 -3.19
N PRO A 236 14.54 -13.93 -3.83
CA PRO A 236 13.42 -14.86 -3.67
C PRO A 236 13.12 -15.24 -2.21
N GLN A 237 14.14 -15.28 -1.35
CA GLN A 237 13.98 -15.53 0.09
C GLN A 237 13.11 -14.46 0.80
N THR A 238 13.18 -13.18 0.41
CA THR A 238 12.36 -12.11 1.02
C THR A 238 10.89 -12.21 0.63
N THR A 239 10.52 -13.13 -0.28
CA THR A 239 9.10 -13.44 -0.59
C THR A 239 8.36 -14.00 0.63
N LEU A 240 9.06 -14.70 1.53
CA LEU A 240 8.49 -15.24 2.77
C LEU A 240 8.75 -14.37 4.00
N GLU A 241 9.68 -13.43 3.94
CA GLU A 241 10.07 -12.56 5.06
C GLU A 241 9.14 -11.32 5.14
N TYR A 242 7.83 -11.57 5.05
CA TYR A 242 6.81 -10.54 5.18
C TYR A 242 6.57 -10.22 6.67
N PRO A 243 6.36 -8.94 7.07
CA PRO A 243 6.16 -8.54 8.46
C PRO A 243 4.83 -9.01 9.11
N LEU A 244 4.18 -10.04 8.58
CA LEU A 244 2.93 -10.64 9.08
C LEU A 244 2.99 -12.16 9.00
N ARG A 245 2.20 -12.83 9.86
CA ARG A 245 1.96 -14.27 9.74
C ARG A 245 1.16 -14.57 8.48
N ASP A 246 1.54 -15.61 7.73
CA ASP A 246 0.87 -16.07 6.50
C ASP A 246 -0.66 -16.11 6.59
N ASN A 247 -1.21 -16.55 7.72
CA ASN A 247 -2.65 -16.72 7.92
C ASN A 247 -3.41 -15.44 8.30
N THR A 248 -2.73 -14.28 8.36
CA THR A 248 -3.36 -12.97 8.55
C THR A 248 -4.36 -12.73 7.42
N LYS A 249 -5.61 -12.38 7.74
CA LYS A 249 -6.63 -12.05 6.74
C LYS A 249 -6.38 -10.67 6.13
N ILE A 250 -6.67 -10.51 4.84
CA ILE A 250 -6.59 -9.23 4.14
C ILE A 250 -7.95 -8.49 4.29
N PRO A 251 -7.99 -7.26 4.84
CA PRO A 251 -9.22 -6.50 5.08
C PRO A 251 -10.08 -6.34 3.83
N GLY A 252 -11.39 -6.62 3.95
CA GLY A 252 -12.32 -6.54 2.82
C GLY A 252 -12.19 -7.65 1.78
N TYR A 253 -11.40 -8.71 2.04
CA TYR A 253 -11.29 -9.89 1.18
C TYR A 253 -11.42 -11.18 1.99
N ASN A 254 -11.96 -12.23 1.37
CA ASN A 254 -11.86 -13.59 1.89
C ASN A 254 -10.52 -14.22 1.45
N LYS A 255 -9.41 -13.55 1.79
CA LYS A 255 -8.05 -13.96 1.42
C LYS A 255 -7.09 -13.84 2.61
N GLN A 256 -6.05 -14.66 2.62
CA GLN A 256 -4.93 -14.61 3.55
C GLN A 256 -3.73 -13.91 2.90
N ILE A 257 -2.87 -13.29 3.71
CA ILE A 257 -1.74 -12.48 3.23
C ILE A 257 -0.78 -13.30 2.34
N TRP A 258 -0.61 -14.60 2.59
CA TRP A 258 0.21 -15.49 1.77
C TRP A 258 -0.27 -15.62 0.32
N GLU A 259 -1.56 -15.42 0.03
CA GLU A 259 -2.10 -15.46 -1.34
C GLU A 259 -1.60 -14.28 -2.20
N ALA A 260 -1.14 -13.20 -1.57
CA ALA A 260 -0.54 -12.06 -2.25
C ALA A 260 0.97 -12.23 -2.46
N TYR A 261 1.64 -13.21 -1.84
CA TYR A 261 3.09 -13.34 -1.93
C TYR A 261 3.57 -13.78 -3.31
N ASP A 262 2.81 -14.62 -4.01
CA ASP A 262 3.20 -15.14 -5.33
C ASP A 262 2.26 -14.68 -6.46
N PRO A 263 2.66 -13.65 -7.24
CA PRO A 263 1.93 -13.17 -8.42
C PRO A 263 1.61 -14.25 -9.44
N PHE A 264 2.45 -15.29 -9.54
CA PHE A 264 2.25 -16.41 -10.45
C PHE A 264 1.06 -17.28 -10.01
N GLY A 265 0.82 -17.46 -8.71
CA GLY A 265 -0.43 -18.04 -8.18
C GLY A 265 -1.67 -17.16 -8.38
N MET A 266 -1.47 -15.88 -8.70
CA MET A 266 -2.51 -14.93 -9.15
C MET A 266 -2.53 -14.76 -10.69
N CYS A 267 -1.85 -15.63 -11.43
CA CYS A 267 -1.76 -15.67 -12.89
C CYS A 267 -1.33 -14.36 -13.58
N TYR A 268 -0.56 -13.48 -12.93
CA TYR A 268 -0.08 -12.25 -13.53
C TYR A 268 1.44 -12.05 -13.40
N THR A 269 1.99 -11.15 -14.21
CA THR A 269 3.40 -10.79 -14.23
C THR A 269 3.55 -9.36 -14.81
N TYR A 270 4.77 -8.90 -15.03
CA TYR A 270 5.09 -7.63 -15.67
C TYR A 270 5.80 -7.85 -17.01
N VAL A 271 5.51 -7.01 -18.00
CA VAL A 271 6.25 -7.02 -19.27
C VAL A 271 7.70 -6.60 -18.98
N PRO A 272 8.72 -7.40 -19.37
CA PRO A 272 10.12 -7.02 -19.21
C PRO A 272 10.44 -5.76 -20.01
N ASP A 273 11.06 -4.78 -19.35
CA ASP A 273 11.18 -3.42 -19.88
C ASP A 273 12.53 -2.74 -19.58
N ASN A 274 13.50 -3.52 -19.10
CA ASN A 274 14.83 -3.11 -18.63
C ASN A 274 14.82 -2.04 -17.52
N PHE A 275 13.79 -2.00 -16.68
CA PHE A 275 13.80 -1.18 -15.47
C PHE A 275 14.83 -1.67 -14.44
N SER A 276 14.72 -2.92 -13.99
CA SER A 276 15.48 -3.50 -12.87
C SER A 276 16.13 -4.86 -13.21
N TRP A 277 16.05 -5.26 -14.48
CA TRP A 277 16.39 -6.59 -14.98
C TRP A 277 17.86 -6.66 -15.46
N ASP A 278 18.76 -6.96 -14.53
CA ASP A 278 20.17 -7.33 -14.85
C ASP A 278 20.32 -8.86 -15.04
N SER A 279 19.22 -9.61 -14.90
CA SER A 279 19.15 -11.06 -15.03
C SER A 279 17.74 -11.51 -15.43
N SER A 280 17.59 -12.80 -15.73
CA SER A 280 16.33 -13.41 -16.18
C SER A 280 15.21 -13.29 -15.15
N VAL A 281 14.05 -12.77 -15.58
CA VAL A 281 12.82 -12.73 -14.76
C VAL A 281 12.35 -14.15 -14.41
N ARG A 282 11.88 -14.37 -13.18
CA ARG A 282 11.20 -15.63 -12.82
C ARG A 282 9.88 -15.70 -13.58
N MET A 283 9.55 -16.85 -14.16
CA MET A 283 8.27 -17.08 -14.88
C MET A 283 7.42 -18.18 -14.24
N GLN A 284 7.73 -18.55 -12.99
CA GLN A 284 7.13 -19.68 -12.27
C GLN A 284 7.05 -19.35 -10.77
N SER A 285 6.14 -20.01 -10.05
CA SER A 285 6.09 -19.98 -8.58
C SER A 285 7.37 -20.53 -7.95
N VAL A 286 7.75 -20.05 -6.75
CA VAL A 286 8.81 -20.68 -5.96
C VAL A 286 8.19 -21.61 -4.93
N SER A 287 8.47 -22.90 -5.04
CA SER A 287 8.23 -23.86 -3.96
C SER A 287 9.30 -23.70 -2.87
N VAL A 288 9.02 -22.92 -1.84
CA VAL A 288 9.90 -22.80 -0.65
C VAL A 288 9.38 -23.70 0.48
N ASN A 289 10.28 -24.40 1.16
CA ASN A 289 9.93 -25.25 2.31
C ASN A 289 9.48 -24.38 3.50
N ARG A 290 8.16 -24.26 3.72
CA ARG A 290 7.58 -23.42 4.79
C ARG A 290 7.96 -23.86 6.21
N ASN A 291 8.60 -25.02 6.39
CA ASN A 291 9.03 -25.54 7.69
C ASN A 291 10.41 -25.06 8.14
N GLU A 292 11.19 -24.37 7.29
CA GLU A 292 12.57 -23.92 7.59
C GLU A 292 12.66 -22.45 8.03
N ILE A 293 11.52 -21.79 8.27
CA ILE A 293 11.45 -20.40 8.74
C ILE A 293 11.70 -20.35 10.27
N PRO A 294 12.67 -19.59 10.78
CA PRO A 294 12.88 -19.42 12.22
C PRO A 294 11.65 -18.79 12.89
N ARG A 295 11.16 -19.38 13.98
CA ARG A 295 10.11 -18.77 14.80
C ARG A 295 10.71 -17.70 15.71
N TYR A 296 10.00 -16.59 15.87
CA TYR A 296 10.29 -15.55 16.88
C TYR A 296 10.21 -16.11 18.31
N VAL A 297 11.11 -15.67 19.20
CA VAL A 297 11.24 -16.10 20.61
C VAL A 297 11.42 -14.88 21.54
N PRO A 298 10.62 -14.71 22.62
CA PRO A 298 10.75 -13.58 23.57
C PRO A 298 11.83 -13.78 24.66
N LEU A 299 12.13 -12.70 25.40
CA LEU A 299 13.02 -12.69 26.58
C LEU A 299 12.27 -12.89 27.91
N THR A 300 12.99 -13.39 28.92
CA THR A 300 12.56 -13.50 30.34
C THR A 300 13.77 -13.45 31.28
N HIS A 301 13.65 -12.88 32.49
CA HIS A 301 14.67 -12.96 33.53
C HIS A 301 14.19 -13.73 34.77
N SER A 302 14.96 -14.73 35.20
CA SER A 302 14.81 -15.38 36.51
C SER A 302 15.94 -14.94 37.46
N ASN A 303 15.56 -14.32 38.57
CA ASN A 303 16.36 -13.95 39.75
C ASN A 303 17.86 -14.36 39.79
N SER A 304 18.74 -13.34 39.73
CA SER A 304 20.06 -13.30 40.39
C SER A 304 21.14 -14.29 39.86
N THR A 305 22.41 -13.95 39.65
CA THR A 305 23.20 -12.74 39.96
C THR A 305 24.40 -12.65 38.99
N SER A 306 24.41 -11.67 38.09
CA SER A 306 25.63 -11.03 37.51
C SER A 306 25.27 -10.15 36.30
N SER A 307 25.90 -8.98 36.19
CA SER A 307 25.57 -7.86 35.28
C SER A 307 24.17 -7.26 35.50
N GLY A 308 24.13 -6.03 36.04
CA GLY A 308 22.88 -5.32 36.39
C GLY A 308 22.17 -4.72 35.17
N ILE A 309 21.58 -5.57 34.33
CA ILE A 309 20.75 -5.19 33.19
C ILE A 309 19.27 -5.24 33.62
N PRO A 310 18.44 -4.21 33.37
CA PRO A 310 17.02 -4.21 33.74
C PRO A 310 16.19 -5.27 33.02
N THR A 311 15.10 -5.70 33.65
CA THR A 311 14.09 -6.59 33.08
C THR A 311 13.16 -5.85 32.11
N ASP A 312 12.37 -6.59 31.32
CA ASP A 312 11.52 -6.00 30.27
C ASP A 312 10.24 -5.36 30.82
N GLU A 313 9.75 -5.81 31.99
CA GLU A 313 8.59 -5.23 32.68
C GLU A 313 8.93 -3.83 33.24
N GLU A 314 10.13 -3.65 33.78
CA GLU A 314 10.69 -2.35 34.20
C GLU A 314 10.90 -1.38 33.01
N LYS A 315 11.21 -1.91 31.82
CA LYS A 315 11.31 -1.11 30.58
C LYS A 315 9.94 -0.68 30.07
N GLN A 316 8.91 -1.52 30.25
CA GLN A 316 7.53 -1.24 29.81
C GLN A 316 6.80 -0.27 30.74
N GLU A 317 6.99 -0.33 32.07
CA GLU A 317 6.43 0.69 32.98
C GLU A 317 7.03 2.09 32.69
N HIS A 318 8.33 2.14 32.42
CA HIS A 318 9.04 3.35 32.03
C HIS A 318 8.56 3.92 30.69
N ALA A 319 8.37 3.07 29.67
CA ALA A 319 7.75 3.46 28.40
C ALA A 319 6.31 3.98 28.59
N HIS A 320 5.55 3.41 29.53
CA HIS A 320 4.18 3.84 29.80
C HIS A 320 4.10 5.22 30.44
N LYS A 321 4.78 5.45 31.59
CA LYS A 321 4.80 6.76 32.27
C LYS A 321 5.28 7.90 31.39
N TYR A 322 6.28 7.66 30.55
CA TYR A 322 6.79 8.67 29.60
C TYR A 322 5.75 9.10 28.55
N ILE A 323 4.83 8.19 28.20
CA ILE A 323 3.77 8.43 27.20
C ILE A 323 2.49 8.99 27.85
N THR A 324 2.24 8.73 29.14
CA THR A 324 1.01 9.15 29.84
C THR A 324 1.14 10.38 30.74
N GLU A 325 2.32 10.68 31.30
CA GLU A 325 2.49 11.75 32.32
C GLU A 325 3.33 12.96 31.84
N GLY A 326 3.80 12.99 30.58
CA GLY A 326 4.89 13.86 30.09
C GLY A 326 4.59 14.89 28.98
N ILE A 327 3.39 15.49 28.93
CA ILE A 327 3.01 16.57 27.98
C ILE A 327 3.44 17.96 28.54
N ILE A 328 3.68 19.08 27.83
CA ILE A 328 3.41 19.59 26.46
C ILE A 328 4.54 20.59 26.05
N ALA A 329 4.78 20.88 24.76
CA ALA A 329 5.41 22.16 24.35
C ALA A 329 4.89 22.77 23.00
N PRO A 330 4.80 24.12 22.85
CA PRO A 330 4.00 24.85 21.83
C PRO A 330 4.86 25.58 20.76
N ASP A 331 4.39 26.35 19.76
CA ASP A 331 3.12 26.60 19.01
C ASP A 331 3.51 27.43 17.74
N VAL A 332 2.69 27.44 16.68
CA VAL A 332 2.15 28.71 16.11
C VAL A 332 0.96 28.46 15.16
N ASN A 333 -0.18 29.02 15.55
CA ASN A 333 -1.28 29.53 14.73
C ASN A 333 -2.50 28.62 14.45
N ASN A 334 -3.14 28.15 15.52
CA ASN A 334 -4.27 28.94 16.05
C ASN A 334 -4.62 28.45 17.45
N GLY A 335 -4.91 29.40 18.35
CA GLY A 335 -5.12 29.12 19.78
C GLY A 335 -6.25 28.13 20.04
N ALA A 336 -6.16 27.43 21.18
CA ALA A 336 -7.16 26.47 21.63
C ALA A 336 -8.57 27.05 21.50
N LYS A 337 -9.48 26.31 20.86
CA LYS A 337 -10.87 26.72 20.79
C LYS A 337 -11.52 26.46 22.13
N GLN A 338 -12.27 27.44 22.60
CA GLN A 338 -13.06 27.31 23.82
C GLN A 338 -14.26 26.39 23.54
N CYS A 339 -14.39 25.34 24.33
CA CYS A 339 -15.46 24.36 24.25
C CYS A 339 -16.75 24.94 24.89
N TYR A 340 -17.92 24.38 24.54
CA TYR A 340 -19.21 24.90 25.03
C TYR A 340 -19.39 24.86 26.57
N ASP A 341 -18.59 24.06 27.28
CA ASP A 341 -18.56 23.97 28.74
C ASP A 341 -17.56 24.93 29.42
N GLY A 342 -16.83 25.72 28.63
CA GLY A 342 -15.80 26.65 29.11
C GLY A 342 -14.38 26.08 29.19
N SER A 343 -14.17 24.80 28.85
CA SER A 343 -12.85 24.17 28.73
C SER A 343 -12.15 24.52 27.40
N ASN A 344 -10.92 24.02 27.21
CA ASN A 344 -10.10 24.25 26.01
C ASN A 344 -9.70 22.92 25.35
N THR A 345 -9.64 22.89 24.02
CA THR A 345 -9.11 21.75 23.25
C THR A 345 -7.66 21.39 23.62
N ILE A 346 -7.36 20.09 23.71
CA ILE A 346 -6.04 19.55 24.09
C ILE A 346 -5.20 19.23 22.83
N PRO A 347 -3.98 19.75 22.67
CA PRO A 347 -3.15 19.47 21.49
C PRO A 347 -2.59 18.04 21.46
N VAL A 348 -2.45 17.47 20.26
CA VAL A 348 -1.80 16.16 20.04
C VAL A 348 -0.28 16.33 19.99
N GLY A 349 0.47 15.51 20.72
CA GLY A 349 1.93 15.56 20.80
C GLY A 349 2.66 14.96 19.59
N LYS A 350 3.98 15.24 19.47
CA LYS A 350 4.85 14.58 18.47
C LYS A 350 5.23 13.16 18.88
N VAL A 351 5.41 12.31 17.86
CA VAL A 351 5.86 10.92 17.95
C VAL A 351 7.32 10.83 18.41
N LEU A 352 7.69 9.84 19.24
CA LEU A 352 9.09 9.64 19.66
C LEU A 352 9.98 9.25 18.48
N ASP A 353 11.16 9.87 18.41
CA ASP A 353 12.17 9.62 17.38
C ASP A 353 12.77 8.20 17.46
N LEU A 354 13.05 7.60 16.31
CA LEU A 354 13.54 6.22 16.21
C LEU A 354 14.92 6.04 16.87
N LYS A 355 15.80 7.04 16.76
CA LYS A 355 17.14 7.03 17.35
C LYS A 355 17.05 7.15 18.88
N TYR A 356 16.05 7.85 19.41
CA TYR A 356 15.78 7.90 20.85
C TYR A 356 15.28 6.56 21.39
N ILE A 357 14.36 5.89 20.69
CA ILE A 357 13.87 4.53 21.02
C ILE A 357 15.03 3.52 21.03
N GLN A 358 15.87 3.55 19.99
CA GLN A 358 17.04 2.67 19.86
C GLN A 358 18.13 2.97 20.91
N MET A 359 18.35 4.24 21.26
CA MET A 359 19.31 4.64 22.30
C MET A 359 18.89 4.18 23.70
N MET A 360 17.60 4.22 24.02
CA MET A 360 17.07 3.86 25.33
C MET A 360 16.67 2.37 25.47
N LYS A 361 16.72 1.61 24.36
CA LYS A 361 16.33 0.19 24.29
C LYS A 361 14.90 -0.09 24.75
N TYR A 362 13.98 0.83 24.42
CA TYR A 362 12.54 0.57 24.59
C TYR A 362 12.05 -0.37 23.50
N ASP A 363 10.97 -1.11 23.78
CA ASP A 363 10.27 -1.82 22.70
C ASP A 363 9.59 -0.79 21.80
N GLU A 364 9.96 -0.79 20.52
CA GLU A 364 9.47 0.17 19.56
C GLU A 364 7.96 -0.01 19.31
N ALA A 365 7.47 -1.24 19.25
CA ALA A 365 6.06 -1.52 18.96
C ALA A 365 5.16 -1.14 20.15
N ASP A 366 5.57 -1.41 21.39
CA ASP A 366 4.85 -1.00 22.60
C ASP A 366 4.87 0.52 22.78
N SER A 367 6.03 1.16 22.54
CA SER A 367 6.15 2.63 22.52
C SER A 367 5.24 3.28 21.48
N ARG A 368 5.12 2.67 20.28
CA ARG A 368 4.23 3.13 19.20
C ARG A 368 2.75 2.83 19.48
N THR A 369 2.45 1.76 20.22
CA THR A 369 1.09 1.37 20.61
C THR A 369 0.54 2.35 21.65
N LYS A 370 1.28 2.61 22.73
CA LYS A 370 0.91 3.58 23.75
C LYS A 370 0.77 5.01 23.20
N GLN A 371 1.58 5.38 22.20
CA GLN A 371 1.43 6.64 21.47
C GLN A 371 0.09 6.76 20.72
N ARG A 372 -0.37 5.65 20.12
CA ARG A 372 -1.67 5.60 19.43
C ARG A 372 -2.83 5.67 20.43
N GLU A 373 -2.72 4.98 21.56
CA GLU A 373 -3.70 5.03 22.66
C GLU A 373 -3.85 6.46 23.23
N ALA A 374 -2.74 7.14 23.53
CA ALA A 374 -2.75 8.52 24.01
C ALA A 374 -3.34 9.50 22.97
N ALA A 375 -2.99 9.35 21.68
CA ALA A 375 -3.55 10.16 20.61
C ALA A 375 -5.07 9.93 20.44
N GLN A 376 -5.54 8.70 20.62
CA GLN A 376 -6.96 8.37 20.56
C GLN A 376 -7.74 9.01 21.73
N ILE A 377 -7.24 8.92 22.96
CA ILE A 377 -7.87 9.56 24.14
C ILE A 377 -7.98 11.09 23.95
N ILE A 378 -6.94 11.73 23.43
CA ILE A 378 -6.95 13.18 23.14
C ILE A 378 -7.95 13.51 22.02
N SER A 379 -8.05 12.67 20.98
CA SER A 379 -9.05 12.79 19.92
C SER A 379 -10.48 12.71 20.46
N GLU A 380 -10.77 11.75 21.35
CA GLU A 380 -12.07 11.57 22.00
C GLU A 380 -12.45 12.68 22.98
N ILE A 381 -11.47 13.41 23.53
CA ILE A 381 -11.72 14.62 24.34
C ILE A 381 -12.02 15.81 23.40
N ASN A 382 -11.23 16.01 22.35
CA ASN A 382 -11.43 17.12 21.41
C ASN A 382 -12.69 16.99 20.56
N ALA A 383 -13.12 15.78 20.23
CA ALA A 383 -14.37 15.53 19.51
C ALA A 383 -15.59 16.08 20.25
N ARG A 384 -15.57 16.06 21.59
CA ARG A 384 -16.61 16.64 22.46
C ARG A 384 -16.63 18.18 22.47
N CYS A 385 -15.61 18.84 21.91
CA CYS A 385 -15.55 20.29 21.73
C CYS A 385 -15.94 20.74 20.30
N LEU A 386 -16.23 19.80 19.39
CA LEU A 386 -16.56 20.06 17.99
C LEU A 386 -17.98 19.58 17.59
N ALA A 387 -18.70 18.99 18.54
CA ALA A 387 -20.14 18.69 18.49
C ALA A 387 -20.93 19.71 19.33
#